data_AF-A0A3R6P798-F1
#
_entry.id   AF-A0A3R6P798-F1
#
_cell.length_a   1.000
_cell.length_b   1.000
_cell.length_c   1.000
_cell.angle_alpha   90.00
_cell.angle_beta   90.00
_cell.angle_gamma   90.00
#
_symmetry.space_group_name_H-M   'P 1'
#
loop_
_entity.id
_entity.type
_entity.pdbx_description
1 polymer ?
#
loop_
_entity_poly.entity_id
_entity_poly.type
_entity_poly.pdbx_seq_one_letter_code
_entity_poly.pdbx_strand_id
1 'polypeptide(L)'
;MAYKREELDYIAAQLLPVVLEKLGVESQGVSEVEIVSDLTGVFSLPAYKKIGGVEKVVEAPVSLLQDIALDTVKAATDDAKAATGEARQATKETKDATADFTAVRGQVIAAGDRANAAANSVDETKDKAVKATADAIQATAGANDAKNKANQAADTTNAVKEATILVKDKAIEATRKTEEATGKATTVTAEAKTQSDRAKELADHPTMMGDNGNWWKWDVALKKYVDTGVLAKGGVLYPTFSIDPETLELVMHYQDEIAADMFNIDAEGNLTFNPK
;
A
#
# COMPACT_ATOMS: atom_id res chain seq x y z
N MET A 1 -57.41 -142.00 -4.39
CA MET A 1 -57.08 -142.74 -3.16
C MET A 1 -58.06 -142.29 -2.10
N ALA A 2 -59.12 -143.07 -1.88
CA ALA A 2 -60.10 -142.79 -0.84
C ALA A 2 -59.55 -143.41 0.44
N TYR A 3 -59.01 -142.59 1.34
CA TYR A 3 -58.67 -143.04 2.69
C TYR A 3 -59.91 -143.67 3.31
N LYS A 4 -59.76 -144.85 3.93
CA LYS A 4 -60.89 -145.48 4.62
C LYS A 4 -61.31 -144.56 5.77
N ARG A 5 -62.61 -144.52 6.10
CA ARG A 5 -63.15 -143.64 7.15
C ARG A 5 -62.39 -143.81 8.49
N GLU A 6 -61.96 -145.04 8.76
CA GLU A 6 -61.12 -145.42 9.91
C GLU A 6 -59.73 -144.74 9.92
N GLU A 7 -59.11 -144.52 8.76
CA GLU A 7 -57.80 -143.84 8.63
C GLU A 7 -57.94 -142.32 8.81
N LEU A 8 -59.05 -141.75 8.34
CA LEU A 8 -59.37 -140.33 8.56
C LEU A 8 -59.70 -140.04 10.03
N ASP A 9 -60.44 -140.93 10.70
CA ASP A 9 -60.74 -140.81 12.13
C ASP A 9 -59.47 -140.96 12.98
N TYR A 10 -58.52 -141.82 12.58
CA TYR A 10 -57.23 -141.96 13.25
C TYR A 10 -56.33 -140.73 13.07
N ILE A 11 -56.26 -140.18 11.85
CA ILE A 11 -55.53 -138.95 11.55
C ILE A 11 -56.17 -137.76 12.28
N ALA A 12 -57.50 -137.67 12.30
CA ALA A 12 -58.21 -136.66 13.06
C ALA A 12 -57.98 -136.83 14.56
N ALA A 13 -58.00 -138.04 15.13
CA ALA A 13 -57.73 -138.27 16.55
C ALA A 13 -56.28 -137.95 16.96
N GLN A 14 -55.31 -138.06 16.04
CA GLN A 14 -53.92 -137.62 16.28
C GLN A 14 -53.71 -136.12 16.06
N LEU A 15 -54.42 -135.51 15.12
CA LEU A 15 -54.30 -134.08 14.83
C LEU A 15 -55.18 -133.23 15.74
N LEU A 16 -56.31 -133.71 16.24
CA LEU A 16 -57.21 -132.94 17.11
C LEU A 16 -56.50 -132.42 18.37
N PRO A 17 -55.72 -133.23 19.12
CA PRO A 17 -54.97 -132.75 20.28
C PRO A 17 -53.93 -131.70 19.87
N VAL A 18 -53.22 -131.92 18.76
CA VAL A 18 -52.18 -131.01 18.26
C VAL A 18 -52.79 -129.69 17.77
N VAL A 19 -53.93 -129.74 17.08
CA VAL A 19 -54.65 -128.57 16.58
C VAL A 19 -55.32 -127.82 17.74
N LEU A 20 -55.89 -128.51 18.72
CA LEU A 20 -56.44 -127.90 19.94
C LEU A 20 -55.34 -127.32 20.83
N GLU A 21 -54.18 -127.94 20.92
CA GLU A 21 -53.01 -127.41 21.62
C GLU A 21 -52.47 -126.17 20.89
N LYS A 22 -52.33 -126.19 19.57
CA LYS A 22 -51.92 -125.02 18.79
C LYS A 22 -52.95 -123.89 18.85
N LEU A 23 -54.24 -124.19 18.70
CA LEU A 23 -55.31 -123.21 18.87
C LEU A 23 -55.37 -122.69 20.31
N GLY A 24 -55.15 -123.53 21.33
CA GLY A 24 -55.15 -123.11 22.74
C GLY A 24 -53.93 -122.29 23.16
N VAL A 25 -52.76 -122.53 22.56
CA VAL A 25 -51.51 -121.80 22.83
C VAL A 25 -51.47 -120.47 22.07
N GLU A 26 -52.10 -120.38 20.90
CA GLU A 26 -52.11 -119.18 20.05
C GLU A 26 -53.40 -118.35 20.16
N SER A 27 -54.49 -118.88 20.73
CA SER A 27 -55.75 -118.15 20.94
C SER A 27 -55.76 -117.43 22.28
N GLN A 28 -55.61 -116.11 22.27
CA GLN A 28 -55.86 -115.28 23.44
C GLN A 28 -57.33 -114.91 23.58
N GLY A 29 -57.91 -115.18 24.74
CA GLY A 29 -59.21 -114.64 25.14
C GLY A 29 -59.11 -113.13 25.40
N VAL A 30 -60.19 -112.39 25.13
CA VAL A 30 -60.24 -110.91 25.28
C VAL A 30 -59.91 -110.46 26.72
N SER A 31 -60.13 -111.32 27.72
CA SER A 31 -59.83 -111.05 29.15
C SER A 31 -58.38 -111.32 29.57
N GLU A 32 -57.55 -111.89 28.69
CA GLU A 32 -56.16 -112.31 28.97
C GLU A 32 -55.12 -111.44 28.23
N VAL A 33 -55.59 -110.36 27.59
CA VAL A 33 -54.74 -109.45 26.81
C VAL A 33 -53.89 -108.60 27.78
N GLU A 34 -52.57 -108.62 27.58
CA GLU A 34 -51.63 -107.83 28.38
C GLU A 34 -51.77 -106.34 28.05
N ILE A 35 -52.01 -105.52 29.07
CA ILE A 35 -52.00 -104.06 28.94
C ILE A 35 -50.56 -103.57 29.00
N VAL A 36 -50.06 -102.97 27.91
CA VAL A 36 -48.68 -102.47 27.86
C VAL A 36 -48.54 -101.13 28.58
N SER A 37 -47.40 -100.92 29.26
CA SER A 37 -47.02 -99.67 29.92
C SER A 37 -46.33 -98.66 29.00
N ASP A 38 -45.86 -99.11 27.83
CA ASP A 38 -45.17 -98.30 26.82
C ASP A 38 -45.38 -98.90 25.41
N LEU A 39 -45.15 -98.12 24.36
CA LEU A 39 -45.36 -98.53 22.97
C LEU A 39 -44.11 -99.18 22.33
N THR A 40 -43.08 -99.49 23.12
CA THR A 40 -41.83 -100.05 22.58
C THR A 40 -42.08 -101.46 22.04
N GLY A 41 -41.85 -101.64 20.74
CA GLY A 41 -42.11 -102.91 20.05
C GLY A 41 -43.58 -103.19 19.74
N VAL A 42 -44.47 -102.18 19.85
CA VAL A 42 -45.84 -102.21 19.32
C VAL A 42 -45.85 -101.60 17.92
N PHE A 43 -46.36 -102.32 16.92
CA PHE A 43 -46.16 -101.96 15.50
C PHE A 43 -47.42 -101.55 14.72
N SER A 44 -48.63 -101.78 15.24
CA SER A 44 -49.88 -101.44 14.56
C SER A 44 -51.05 -101.33 15.55
N LEU A 45 -52.26 -100.98 15.07
CA LEU A 45 -53.51 -101.06 15.84
C LEU A 45 -54.49 -101.98 15.11
N PRO A 46 -55.15 -102.96 15.77
CA PRO A 46 -55.03 -103.33 17.19
C PRO A 46 -53.59 -103.75 17.57
N ALA A 47 -53.16 -103.48 18.82
CA ALA A 47 -51.74 -103.47 19.18
C ALA A 47 -51.09 -104.86 19.12
N TYR A 48 -50.05 -105.01 18.29
CA TYR A 48 -49.24 -106.23 18.18
C TYR A 48 -47.83 -105.99 18.69
N LYS A 49 -47.39 -106.82 19.64
CA LYS A 49 -46.02 -106.82 20.18
C LYS A 49 -45.28 -108.07 19.71
N LYS A 50 -44.09 -107.90 19.14
CA LYS A 50 -43.22 -109.02 18.75
C LYS A 50 -42.29 -109.40 19.89
N ILE A 51 -42.46 -110.60 20.45
CA ILE A 51 -41.59 -111.14 21.49
C ILE A 51 -41.01 -112.46 20.97
N GLY A 52 -39.69 -112.53 20.75
CA GLY A 52 -39.03 -113.77 20.32
C GLY A 52 -39.47 -114.33 18.95
N GLY A 53 -40.00 -113.50 18.04
CA GLY A 53 -40.44 -113.91 16.70
C GLY A 53 -41.92 -114.29 16.57
N VAL A 54 -42.67 -114.33 17.66
CA VAL A 54 -44.13 -114.58 17.67
C VAL A 54 -44.89 -113.26 17.88
N GLU A 55 -45.98 -113.07 17.14
CA GLU A 55 -46.85 -111.90 17.21
C GLU A 55 -47.93 -112.13 18.28
N LYS A 56 -47.93 -111.30 19.33
CA LYS A 56 -48.92 -111.35 20.41
C LYS A 56 -49.80 -110.11 20.37
N VAL A 57 -51.12 -110.30 20.53
CA VAL A 57 -52.07 -109.19 20.68
C VAL A 57 -51.92 -108.62 22.09
N VAL A 58 -51.74 -107.31 22.17
CA VAL A 58 -51.63 -106.56 23.42
C VAL A 58 -52.64 -105.42 23.42
N GLU A 59 -52.99 -104.93 24.59
CA GLU A 59 -53.84 -103.75 24.74
C GLU A 59 -52.93 -102.55 24.99
N ALA A 60 -52.90 -101.61 24.05
CA ALA A 60 -52.20 -100.35 24.22
C ALA A 60 -53.18 -99.27 24.69
N PRO A 61 -53.03 -98.74 25.92
CA PRO A 61 -53.86 -97.64 26.39
C PRO A 61 -53.82 -96.46 25.43
N VAL A 62 -54.99 -95.88 25.16
CA VAL A 62 -55.13 -94.68 24.31
C VAL A 62 -54.30 -93.50 24.86
N SER A 63 -54.08 -93.46 26.18
CA SER A 63 -53.24 -92.44 26.83
C SER A 63 -51.79 -92.43 26.31
N LEU A 64 -51.20 -93.60 26.01
CA LEU A 64 -49.83 -93.66 25.49
C LEU A 64 -49.71 -93.07 24.07
N LEU A 65 -50.76 -93.23 23.25
CA LEU A 65 -50.84 -92.60 21.93
C LEU A 65 -51.09 -91.09 22.04
N GLN A 66 -51.89 -90.67 23.03
CA GLN A 66 -52.15 -89.26 23.33
C GLN A 66 -50.89 -88.55 23.82
N ASP A 67 -50.06 -89.18 24.66
CA ASP A 67 -48.83 -88.60 25.18
C ASP A 67 -47.83 -88.27 24.07
N ILE A 68 -47.61 -89.19 23.11
CA ILE A 68 -46.76 -88.95 21.94
C ILE A 68 -47.29 -87.77 21.09
N ALA A 69 -48.61 -87.74 20.85
CA ALA A 69 -49.23 -86.66 20.10
C ALA A 69 -49.10 -85.31 20.82
N LEU A 70 -49.32 -85.28 22.14
CA LEU A 70 -49.21 -84.09 22.97
C LEU A 70 -47.76 -83.58 23.03
N ASP A 71 -46.78 -84.47 23.18
CA ASP A 71 -45.36 -84.08 23.22
C ASP A 71 -44.87 -83.55 21.88
N THR A 72 -45.30 -84.14 20.77
CA THR A 72 -45.00 -83.63 19.43
C THR A 72 -45.61 -82.23 19.22
N VAL A 73 -46.86 -82.03 19.67
CA VAL A 73 -47.53 -80.73 19.60
C VAL A 73 -46.88 -79.69 20.51
N LYS A 74 -46.45 -80.07 21.73
CA LYS A 74 -45.70 -79.18 22.63
C LYS A 74 -44.38 -78.75 22.02
N ALA A 75 -43.59 -79.69 21.49
CA ALA A 75 -42.32 -79.40 20.83
C ALA A 75 -42.52 -78.41 19.66
N ALA A 76 -43.47 -78.69 18.77
CA ALA A 76 -43.80 -77.79 17.67
C ALA A 76 -44.28 -76.40 18.15
N THR A 77 -45.02 -76.34 19.25
CA THR A 77 -45.49 -75.09 19.85
C THR A 77 -44.33 -74.27 20.44
N ASP A 78 -43.38 -74.93 21.11
CA ASP A 78 -42.23 -74.27 21.71
C ASP A 78 -41.24 -73.80 20.66
N ASP A 79 -41.01 -74.59 19.60
CA ASP A 79 -40.25 -74.16 18.42
C ASP A 79 -40.90 -72.94 17.75
N ALA A 80 -42.22 -72.93 17.60
CA ALA A 80 -42.96 -71.79 17.03
C ALA A 80 -42.85 -70.53 17.92
N LYS A 81 -42.89 -70.68 19.25
CA LYS A 81 -42.67 -69.57 20.19
C LYS A 81 -41.24 -69.03 20.07
N ALA A 82 -40.23 -69.91 19.99
CA ALA A 82 -38.83 -69.53 19.83
C ALA A 82 -38.63 -68.74 18.54
N ALA A 83 -39.10 -69.26 17.41
CA ALA A 83 -39.04 -68.57 16.12
C ALA A 83 -39.75 -67.20 16.13
N THR A 84 -40.90 -67.12 16.80
CA THR A 84 -41.61 -65.84 16.98
C THR A 84 -40.82 -64.85 17.85
N GLY A 85 -40.14 -65.35 18.88
CA GLY A 85 -39.26 -64.57 19.74
C GLY A 85 -38.09 -63.97 18.95
N GLU A 86 -37.40 -64.81 18.16
CA GLU A 86 -36.30 -64.39 17.28
C GLU A 86 -36.77 -63.36 16.24
N ALA A 87 -37.91 -63.58 15.60
CA ALA A 87 -38.48 -62.64 14.62
C ALA A 87 -38.81 -61.28 15.26
N ARG A 88 -39.34 -61.26 16.48
CA ARG A 88 -39.60 -60.02 17.23
C ARG A 88 -38.32 -59.29 17.61
N GLN A 89 -37.29 -60.02 18.03
CA GLN A 89 -35.99 -59.44 18.36
C GLN A 89 -35.34 -58.82 17.11
N ALA A 90 -35.32 -59.53 15.98
CA ALA A 90 -34.82 -59.01 14.71
C ALA A 90 -35.60 -57.77 14.24
N THR A 91 -36.93 -57.75 14.44
CA THR A 91 -37.76 -56.57 14.12
C THR A 91 -37.39 -55.37 14.99
N LYS A 92 -37.12 -55.59 16.29
CA LYS A 92 -36.69 -54.53 17.20
C LYS A 92 -35.34 -53.95 16.81
N GLU A 93 -34.36 -54.82 16.55
CA GLU A 93 -33.02 -54.40 16.09
C GLU A 93 -33.07 -53.63 14.77
N THR A 94 -33.92 -54.04 13.83
CA THR A 94 -34.12 -53.33 12.56
C THR A 94 -34.72 -51.94 12.78
N LYS A 95 -35.67 -51.81 13.71
CA LYS A 95 -36.29 -50.53 14.06
C LYS A 95 -35.27 -49.58 14.70
N ASP A 96 -34.46 -50.09 15.63
CA ASP A 96 -33.39 -49.33 16.28
C ASP A 96 -32.35 -48.87 15.25
N ALA A 97 -31.90 -49.77 14.36
CA ALA A 97 -30.97 -49.42 13.27
C ALA A 97 -31.55 -48.38 12.30
N THR A 98 -32.85 -48.41 12.02
CA THR A 98 -33.53 -47.41 11.18
C THR A 98 -33.58 -46.04 11.86
N ALA A 99 -33.82 -46.03 13.18
CA ALA A 99 -33.79 -44.81 13.97
C ALA A 99 -32.38 -44.20 13.99
N ASP A 100 -31.35 -45.03 14.21
CA ASP A 100 -29.94 -44.61 14.18
C ASP A 100 -29.55 -44.05 12.81
N PHE A 101 -29.91 -44.73 11.72
CA PHE A 101 -29.68 -44.24 10.36
C PHE A 101 -30.33 -42.88 10.12
N THR A 102 -31.56 -42.69 10.58
CA THR A 102 -32.28 -41.42 10.45
C THR A 102 -31.61 -40.31 11.25
N ALA A 103 -31.14 -40.61 12.46
CA ALA A 103 -30.41 -39.67 13.30
C ALA A 103 -29.07 -39.24 12.66
N VAL A 104 -28.29 -40.21 12.17
CA VAL A 104 -27.03 -39.94 11.45
C VAL A 104 -27.28 -39.10 10.20
N ARG A 105 -28.32 -39.42 9.42
CA ARG A 105 -28.69 -38.62 8.24
C ARG A 105 -28.99 -37.17 8.60
N GLY A 106 -29.73 -36.94 9.70
CA GLY A 106 -29.99 -35.58 10.20
C GLY A 106 -28.72 -34.85 10.61
N GLN A 107 -27.78 -35.52 11.29
CA GLN A 107 -26.49 -34.94 11.67
C GLN A 107 -25.63 -34.57 10.46
N VAL A 108 -25.62 -35.41 9.41
CA VAL A 108 -24.88 -35.14 8.17
C VAL A 108 -25.44 -33.92 7.44
N ILE A 109 -26.78 -33.79 7.34
CA ILE A 109 -27.42 -32.61 6.75
C ILE A 109 -27.04 -31.34 7.53
N ALA A 110 -27.18 -31.37 8.85
CA ALA A 110 -26.80 -30.25 9.71
C ALA A 110 -25.29 -29.91 9.66
N ALA A 111 -24.43 -30.89 9.40
CA ALA A 111 -23.01 -30.64 9.15
C ALA A 111 -22.79 -29.96 7.79
N GLY A 112 -23.53 -30.38 6.76
CA GLY A 112 -23.51 -29.74 5.44
C GLY A 112 -23.98 -28.27 5.48
N ASP A 113 -25.07 -28.00 6.18
CA ASP A 113 -25.59 -26.63 6.35
C ASP A 113 -24.57 -25.73 7.08
N ARG A 114 -23.92 -26.26 8.12
CA ARG A 114 -22.84 -25.54 8.83
C ARG A 114 -21.63 -25.28 7.93
N ALA A 115 -21.25 -26.24 7.11
CA ALA A 115 -20.14 -26.07 6.15
C ALA A 115 -20.46 -24.99 5.11
N ASN A 116 -21.68 -24.98 4.57
CA ASN A 116 -22.14 -23.96 3.63
C ASN A 116 -22.18 -22.56 4.28
N ALA A 117 -22.69 -22.46 5.51
CA ALA A 117 -22.69 -21.20 6.25
C ALA A 117 -21.26 -20.67 6.51
N ALA A 118 -20.33 -21.57 6.86
CA ALA A 118 -18.93 -21.22 7.03
C ALA A 118 -18.29 -20.74 5.72
N ALA A 119 -18.57 -21.42 4.59
CA ALA A 119 -18.09 -21.01 3.27
C ALA A 119 -18.57 -19.60 2.90
N ASN A 120 -19.86 -19.32 3.08
CA ASN A 120 -20.42 -17.99 2.82
C ASN A 120 -19.76 -16.91 3.69
N SER A 121 -19.50 -17.20 4.97
CA SER A 121 -18.81 -16.27 5.87
C SER A 121 -17.36 -15.98 5.44
N VAL A 122 -16.67 -16.99 4.90
CA VAL A 122 -15.32 -16.82 4.33
C VAL A 122 -15.37 -15.92 3.08
N ASP A 123 -16.35 -16.11 2.19
CA ASP A 123 -16.50 -15.29 1.00
C ASP A 123 -16.82 -13.82 1.35
N GLU A 124 -17.72 -13.58 2.30
CA GLU A 124 -17.98 -12.22 2.81
C GLU A 124 -16.72 -11.55 3.39
N THR A 125 -15.91 -12.33 4.10
CA THR A 125 -14.65 -11.84 4.68
C THR A 125 -13.64 -11.51 3.59
N LYS A 126 -13.56 -12.34 2.55
CA LYS A 126 -12.70 -12.12 1.39
C LYS A 126 -13.11 -10.84 0.64
N ASP A 127 -14.39 -10.61 0.43
CA ASP A 127 -14.88 -9.38 -0.23
C ASP A 127 -14.54 -8.13 0.59
N LYS A 128 -14.70 -8.19 1.92
CA LYS A 128 -14.27 -7.11 2.82
C LYS A 128 -12.76 -6.86 2.74
N ALA A 129 -11.95 -7.92 2.68
CA ALA A 129 -10.50 -7.80 2.56
C ALA A 129 -10.07 -7.20 1.21
N VAL A 130 -10.74 -7.56 0.11
CA VAL A 130 -10.52 -6.97 -1.21
C VAL A 130 -10.85 -5.48 -1.19
N LYS A 131 -11.99 -5.10 -0.62
CA LYS A 131 -12.36 -3.69 -0.49
C LYS A 131 -11.36 -2.90 0.36
N ALA A 132 -10.97 -3.44 1.52
CA ALA A 132 -9.97 -2.80 2.38
C ALA A 132 -8.61 -2.63 1.68
N THR A 133 -8.22 -3.59 0.82
CA THR A 133 -7.01 -3.49 0.00
C THR A 133 -7.12 -2.38 -1.04
N ALA A 134 -8.27 -2.26 -1.71
CA ALA A 134 -8.52 -1.18 -2.67
C ALA A 134 -8.48 0.20 -2.00
N ASP A 135 -9.13 0.34 -0.84
CA ASP A 135 -9.12 1.58 -0.05
C ASP A 135 -7.68 1.97 0.37
N ALA A 136 -6.86 1.00 0.78
CA ALA A 136 -5.46 1.22 1.12
C ALA A 136 -4.60 1.66 -0.08
N ILE A 137 -4.83 1.08 -1.26
CA ILE A 137 -4.17 1.49 -2.51
C ILE A 137 -4.54 2.94 -2.86
N GLN A 138 -5.83 3.29 -2.76
CA GLN A 138 -6.30 4.65 -3.04
C GLN A 138 -5.72 5.67 -2.03
N ALA A 139 -5.67 5.33 -0.75
CA ALA A 139 -5.04 6.18 0.27
C ALA A 139 -3.55 6.40 -0.01
N THR A 140 -2.84 5.35 -0.44
CA THR A 140 -1.42 5.44 -0.81
C THR A 140 -1.20 6.34 -2.03
N ALA A 141 -2.07 6.23 -3.05
CA ALA A 141 -2.03 7.11 -4.21
C ALA A 141 -2.27 8.57 -3.82
N GLY A 142 -3.27 8.84 -2.98
CA GLY A 142 -3.55 10.18 -2.47
C GLY A 142 -2.38 10.78 -1.67
N ALA A 143 -1.70 9.97 -0.86
CA ALA A 143 -0.50 10.40 -0.12
C ALA A 143 0.67 10.76 -1.05
N ASN A 144 0.88 9.98 -2.13
CA ASN A 144 1.90 10.26 -3.13
C ASN A 144 1.60 11.56 -3.90
N ASP A 145 0.35 11.80 -4.26
CA ASP A 145 -0.06 13.06 -4.91
C ASP A 145 0.17 14.28 -3.99
N ALA A 146 -0.17 14.15 -2.71
CA ALA A 146 0.09 15.20 -1.72
C ALA A 146 1.59 15.48 -1.58
N LYS A 147 2.42 14.43 -1.52
CA LYS A 147 3.89 14.55 -1.50
C LYS A 147 4.42 15.26 -2.74
N ASN A 148 3.94 14.91 -3.93
CA ASN A 148 4.36 15.53 -5.18
C ASN A 148 4.02 17.02 -5.22
N LYS A 149 2.81 17.39 -4.78
CA LYS A 149 2.40 18.80 -4.66
C LYS A 149 3.27 19.56 -3.66
N ALA A 150 3.60 18.95 -2.52
CA ALA A 150 4.48 19.56 -1.53
C ALA A 150 5.88 19.82 -2.08
N ASN A 151 6.44 18.87 -2.85
CA ASN A 151 7.73 19.06 -3.52
C ASN A 151 7.68 20.19 -4.55
N GLN A 152 6.65 20.24 -5.40
CA GLN A 152 6.48 21.34 -6.36
C GLN A 152 6.36 22.71 -5.69
N ALA A 153 5.67 22.78 -4.55
CA ALA A 153 5.56 24.01 -3.76
C ALA A 153 6.91 24.41 -3.14
N ALA A 154 7.72 23.44 -2.69
CA ALA A 154 9.07 23.68 -2.20
C ALA A 154 10.00 24.19 -3.31
N ASP A 155 9.96 23.59 -4.49
CA ASP A 155 10.74 24.02 -5.65
C ASP A 155 10.37 25.45 -6.07
N THR A 156 9.06 25.74 -6.13
CA THR A 156 8.56 27.09 -6.42
C THR A 156 9.05 28.10 -5.36
N THR A 157 9.02 27.72 -4.09
CA THR A 157 9.49 28.57 -2.99
C THR A 157 10.98 28.86 -3.12
N ASN A 158 11.79 27.86 -3.48
CA ASN A 158 13.22 28.05 -3.69
C ASN A 158 13.51 28.97 -4.89
N ALA A 159 12.80 28.78 -6.00
CA ALA A 159 12.90 29.66 -7.17
C ALA A 159 12.54 31.12 -6.83
N VAL A 160 11.49 31.35 -6.03
CA VAL A 160 11.11 32.68 -5.57
C VAL A 160 12.18 33.29 -4.65
N LYS A 161 12.78 32.49 -3.76
CA LYS A 161 13.88 32.95 -2.90
C LYS A 161 15.09 33.39 -3.72
N GLU A 162 15.51 32.58 -4.70
CA GLU A 162 16.62 32.91 -5.60
C GLU A 162 16.34 34.18 -6.41
N ALA A 163 15.14 34.29 -6.98
CA ALA A 163 14.72 35.50 -7.69
C ALA A 163 14.73 36.74 -6.77
N THR A 164 14.31 36.59 -5.52
CA THR A 164 14.31 37.67 -4.53
C THR A 164 15.74 38.12 -4.19
N ILE A 165 16.67 37.17 -4.04
CA ILE A 165 18.10 37.48 -3.81
C ILE A 165 18.66 38.27 -4.99
N LEU A 166 18.42 37.80 -6.23
CA LEU A 166 18.87 38.50 -7.43
C LEU A 166 18.31 39.92 -7.55
N VAL A 167 17.04 40.13 -7.20
CA VAL A 167 16.43 41.46 -7.20
C VAL A 167 17.08 42.36 -6.14
N LYS A 168 17.35 41.84 -4.94
CA LYS A 168 18.06 42.60 -3.89
C LYS A 168 19.46 42.99 -4.33
N ASP A 169 20.22 42.07 -4.91
CA ASP A 169 21.58 42.34 -5.39
C ASP A 169 21.58 43.42 -6.48
N LYS A 170 20.64 43.35 -7.43
CA LYS A 170 20.47 44.39 -8.46
C LYS A 170 20.08 45.74 -7.87
N ALA A 171 19.25 45.77 -6.83
CA ALA A 171 18.87 47.00 -6.16
C ALA A 171 20.06 47.63 -5.42
N ILE A 172 20.84 46.83 -4.69
CA ILE A 172 22.07 47.29 -4.03
C ILE A 172 23.05 47.87 -5.05
N GLU A 173 23.26 47.18 -6.16
CA GLU A 173 24.14 47.64 -7.24
C GLU A 173 23.65 48.94 -7.89
N ALA A 174 22.34 49.10 -8.08
CA ALA A 174 21.75 50.34 -8.59
C ALA A 174 21.93 51.51 -7.60
N THR A 175 21.77 51.26 -6.30
CA THR A 175 22.04 52.26 -5.26
C THR A 175 23.50 52.69 -5.28
N ARG A 176 24.45 51.73 -5.32
CA ARG A 176 25.89 52.02 -5.40
C ARG A 176 26.23 52.91 -6.59
N LYS A 177 25.72 52.57 -7.79
CA LYS A 177 25.94 53.39 -9.00
C LYS A 177 25.36 54.80 -8.86
N THR A 178 24.22 54.92 -8.19
CA THR A 178 23.59 56.23 -7.92
C THR A 178 24.45 57.05 -6.98
N GLU A 179 24.92 56.48 -5.88
CA GLU A 179 25.82 57.15 -4.92
C GLU A 179 27.12 57.61 -5.60
N GLU A 180 27.71 56.77 -6.45
CA GLU A 180 28.90 57.13 -7.24
C GLU A 180 28.62 58.29 -8.22
N ALA A 181 27.49 58.25 -8.92
CA ALA A 181 27.09 59.32 -9.83
C ALA A 181 26.84 60.63 -9.07
N THR A 182 26.16 60.57 -7.92
CA THR A 182 25.93 61.72 -7.05
C THR A 182 27.25 62.29 -6.54
N GLY A 183 28.18 61.47 -6.06
CA GLY A 183 29.49 61.93 -5.60
C GLY A 183 30.30 62.65 -6.70
N LYS A 184 30.28 62.11 -7.92
CA LYS A 184 30.88 62.77 -9.10
C LYS A 184 30.21 64.10 -9.41
N ALA A 185 28.88 64.14 -9.42
CA ALA A 185 28.11 65.36 -9.69
C ALA A 185 28.38 66.46 -8.65
N THR A 186 28.46 66.10 -7.36
CA THR A 186 28.82 67.02 -6.27
C THR A 186 30.22 67.59 -6.48
N THR A 187 31.19 66.75 -6.84
CA THR A 187 32.58 67.17 -7.11
C THR A 187 32.64 68.16 -8.28
N VAL A 188 32.04 67.80 -9.42
CA VAL A 188 31.98 68.66 -10.61
C VAL A 188 31.29 69.99 -10.31
N THR A 189 30.22 69.98 -9.52
CA THR A 189 29.51 71.20 -9.12
C THR A 189 30.39 72.11 -8.27
N ALA A 190 31.15 71.54 -7.32
CA ALA A 190 32.08 72.30 -6.48
C ALA A 190 33.24 72.90 -7.30
N GLU A 191 33.79 72.15 -8.24
CA GLU A 191 34.84 72.63 -9.16
C GLU A 191 34.31 73.74 -10.07
N ALA A 192 33.14 73.56 -10.68
CA ALA A 192 32.51 74.57 -11.51
C ALA A 192 32.22 75.87 -10.74
N LYS A 193 31.75 75.74 -9.48
CA LYS A 193 31.57 76.90 -8.59
C LYS A 193 32.89 77.62 -8.35
N THR A 194 33.96 76.88 -8.05
CA THR A 194 35.30 77.45 -7.82
C THR A 194 35.80 78.22 -9.04
N GLN A 195 35.63 77.66 -10.25
CA GLN A 195 36.03 78.33 -11.48
C GLN A 195 35.16 79.56 -11.79
N SER A 196 33.86 79.47 -11.55
CA SER A 196 32.93 80.60 -11.71
C SER A 196 33.29 81.75 -10.76
N ASP A 197 33.52 81.45 -9.48
CA ASP A 197 33.90 82.44 -8.47
C ASP A 197 35.24 83.12 -8.84
N ARG A 198 36.21 82.35 -9.35
CA ARG A 198 37.48 82.89 -9.87
C ARG A 198 37.31 83.77 -11.10
N ALA A 199 36.49 83.34 -12.06
CA ALA A 199 36.24 84.10 -13.29
C ALA A 199 35.53 85.42 -12.99
N LYS A 200 34.54 85.39 -12.08
CA LYS A 200 33.87 86.60 -11.59
C LYS A 200 34.85 87.55 -10.93
N GLU A 201 35.71 87.06 -10.04
CA GLU A 201 36.70 87.91 -9.38
C GLU A 201 37.63 88.60 -10.38
N LEU A 202 38.11 87.90 -11.40
CA LEU A 202 38.94 88.50 -12.44
C LEU A 202 38.16 89.48 -13.34
N ALA A 203 36.87 89.24 -13.58
CA ALA A 203 36.02 90.13 -14.35
C ALA A 203 35.71 91.44 -13.60
N ASP A 204 35.49 91.36 -12.28
CA ASP A 204 35.26 92.52 -11.42
C ASP A 204 36.54 93.38 -11.25
N HIS A 205 37.72 92.84 -11.57
CA HIS A 205 39.02 93.52 -11.46
C HIS A 205 39.81 93.48 -12.80
N PRO A 206 39.36 94.24 -13.82
CA PRO A 206 40.02 94.27 -15.12
C PRO A 206 41.43 94.88 -15.01
N THR A 207 42.34 94.45 -15.89
CA THR A 207 43.67 95.05 -16.00
C THR A 207 43.56 96.55 -16.27
N MET A 208 44.31 97.35 -15.53
CA MET A 208 44.27 98.81 -15.58
C MET A 208 45.68 99.39 -15.81
N MET A 209 45.75 100.61 -16.32
CA MET A 209 46.99 101.37 -16.35
C MET A 209 47.24 101.95 -14.96
N GLY A 210 48.41 101.68 -14.38
CA GLY A 210 48.84 102.28 -13.12
C GLY A 210 49.48 103.65 -13.32
N ASP A 211 49.71 104.36 -12.21
CA ASP A 211 50.23 105.73 -12.23
C ASP A 211 51.63 105.86 -12.87
N ASN A 212 52.40 104.76 -12.92
CA ASN A 212 53.71 104.69 -13.55
C ASN A 212 53.67 104.39 -15.07
N GLY A 213 52.48 104.36 -15.68
CA GLY A 213 52.30 104.07 -17.11
C GLY A 213 52.35 102.59 -17.48
N ASN A 214 52.57 101.68 -16.52
CA ASN A 214 52.55 100.24 -16.74
C ASN A 214 51.13 99.64 -16.62
N TRP A 215 50.91 98.49 -17.24
CA TRP A 215 49.77 97.62 -16.97
C TRP A 215 49.90 97.02 -15.58
N TRP A 216 48.84 97.15 -14.78
CA TRP A 216 48.70 96.51 -13.49
C TRP A 216 47.64 95.41 -13.59
N LYS A 217 47.93 94.24 -13.02
CA LYS A 217 47.06 93.06 -13.04
C LYS A 217 46.62 92.69 -11.64
N TRP A 218 45.35 92.33 -11.48
CA TRP A 218 44.82 91.84 -10.22
C TRP A 218 45.47 90.51 -9.83
N ASP A 219 46.08 90.47 -8.64
CA ASP A 219 46.53 89.25 -8.00
C ASP A 219 45.40 88.69 -7.11
N VAL A 220 44.82 87.56 -7.53
CA VAL A 220 43.69 86.89 -6.87
C VAL A 220 44.05 86.37 -5.47
N ALA A 221 45.32 86.05 -5.22
CA ALA A 221 45.76 85.56 -3.90
C ALA A 221 45.99 86.72 -2.93
N LEU A 222 46.63 87.79 -3.41
CA LEU A 222 46.99 88.95 -2.60
C LEU A 222 45.87 90.00 -2.51
N LYS A 223 44.79 89.84 -3.28
CA LYS A 223 43.66 90.78 -3.37
C LYS A 223 44.10 92.23 -3.61
N LYS A 224 45.05 92.42 -4.53
CA LYS A 224 45.56 93.74 -4.93
C LYS A 224 46.04 93.75 -6.37
N TYR A 225 46.06 94.92 -6.99
CA TYR A 225 46.75 95.11 -8.26
C TYR A 225 48.27 95.09 -8.06
N VAL A 226 48.95 94.35 -8.92
CA VAL A 226 50.41 94.22 -8.95
C VAL A 226 50.91 94.72 -10.31
N ASP A 227 51.95 95.55 -10.29
CA ASP A 227 52.61 96.05 -11.49
C ASP A 227 53.21 94.88 -12.29
N THR A 228 52.89 94.83 -13.59
CA THR A 228 53.41 93.79 -14.48
C THR A 228 54.77 94.13 -15.08
N GLY A 229 55.19 95.39 -15.00
CA GLY A 229 56.40 95.90 -15.67
C GLY A 229 56.23 96.16 -17.17
N VAL A 230 55.02 96.00 -17.73
CA VAL A 230 54.73 96.17 -19.16
C VAL A 230 54.06 97.53 -19.41
N LEU A 231 54.59 98.38 -20.31
CA LEU A 231 53.97 99.67 -20.63
C LEU A 231 52.56 99.54 -21.23
N ALA A 232 51.64 100.40 -20.79
CA ALA A 232 50.23 100.35 -21.17
C ALA A 232 49.86 101.17 -22.42
N LYS A 233 50.57 102.27 -22.65
CA LYS A 233 50.52 102.97 -23.94
C LYS A 233 51.45 102.22 -24.87
N GLY A 234 50.92 101.58 -25.91
CA GLY A 234 51.75 100.97 -26.96
C GLY A 234 52.83 101.98 -27.37
N GLY A 235 54.09 101.56 -27.33
CA GLY A 235 55.27 102.44 -27.34
C GLY A 235 55.47 103.23 -28.63
N VAL A 236 54.53 104.13 -28.95
CA VAL A 236 54.66 105.06 -30.06
C VAL A 236 55.41 106.27 -29.54
N LEU A 237 56.72 106.26 -29.78
CA LEU A 237 57.55 107.44 -29.62
C LEU A 237 57.12 108.49 -30.64
N TYR A 238 56.75 109.68 -30.20
CA TYR A 238 56.57 110.83 -31.10
C TYR A 238 57.72 111.83 -30.86
N PRO A 239 58.89 111.60 -31.48
CA PRO A 239 59.98 112.53 -31.32
C PRO A 239 59.69 113.77 -32.18
N THR A 240 59.82 114.95 -31.60
CA THR A 240 59.94 116.18 -32.38
C THR A 240 61.38 116.65 -32.32
N PHE A 241 61.91 117.00 -33.48
CA PHE A 241 63.28 117.46 -33.62
C PHE A 241 63.27 118.95 -33.90
N SER A 242 64.03 119.71 -33.13
CA SER A 242 64.30 121.12 -33.36
C SER A 242 65.78 121.37 -33.34
N ILE A 243 66.23 122.38 -34.09
CA ILE A 243 67.60 122.87 -34.01
C ILE A 243 67.57 124.09 -33.11
N ASP A 244 68.37 124.09 -32.05
CA ASP A 244 68.58 125.28 -31.23
C ASP A 244 69.28 126.34 -32.10
N PRO A 245 68.67 127.51 -32.34
CA PRO A 245 69.21 128.52 -33.24
C PRO A 245 70.50 129.17 -32.73
N GLU A 246 70.81 129.09 -31.42
CA GLU A 246 72.03 129.68 -30.85
C GLU A 246 73.23 128.72 -30.89
N THR A 247 72.98 127.44 -30.60
CA THR A 247 74.03 126.42 -30.47
C THR A 247 74.15 125.53 -31.71
N LEU A 248 73.15 125.54 -32.59
CA LEU A 248 73.00 124.66 -33.75
C LEU A 248 72.94 123.16 -33.38
N GLU A 249 72.63 122.83 -32.13
CA GLU A 249 72.45 121.46 -31.67
C GLU A 249 71.06 120.91 -32.06
N LEU A 250 71.01 119.63 -32.45
CA LEU A 250 69.76 118.92 -32.70
C LEU A 250 69.16 118.48 -31.35
N VAL A 251 68.06 119.09 -30.95
CA VAL A 251 67.32 118.75 -29.74
C VAL A 251 66.14 117.86 -30.10
N MET A 252 66.09 116.67 -29.50
CA MET A 252 64.92 115.80 -29.57
C MET A 252 64.05 116.02 -28.33
N HIS A 253 62.80 116.42 -28.56
CA HIS A 253 61.77 116.38 -27.54
C HIS A 253 60.98 115.07 -27.67
N TYR A 254 60.77 114.41 -26.54
CA TYR A 254 60.01 113.17 -26.43
C TYR A 254 59.12 113.24 -25.19
N GLN A 255 58.15 112.34 -25.07
CA GLN A 255 57.21 112.37 -23.94
C GLN A 255 57.91 112.12 -22.59
N ASP A 256 57.45 112.82 -21.54
CA ASP A 256 58.00 112.78 -20.17
C ASP A 256 58.07 111.38 -19.53
N GLU A 257 57.32 110.42 -20.07
CA GLU A 257 57.22 109.05 -19.55
C GLU A 257 58.31 108.10 -20.11
N ILE A 258 59.22 108.60 -20.97
CA ILE A 258 60.35 107.84 -21.51
C ILE A 258 61.64 108.28 -20.82
N ALA A 259 62.39 107.32 -20.26
CA ALA A 259 63.63 107.64 -19.57
C ALA A 259 64.74 108.00 -20.57
N ALA A 260 65.52 109.05 -20.27
CA ALA A 260 66.60 109.53 -21.13
C ALA A 260 67.67 108.45 -21.43
N ASP A 261 67.85 107.50 -20.51
CA ASP A 261 68.80 106.39 -20.63
C ASP A 261 68.36 105.32 -21.65
N MET A 262 67.13 105.41 -22.19
CA MET A 262 66.67 104.58 -23.30
C MET A 262 67.15 105.08 -24.67
N PHE A 263 67.77 106.27 -24.72
CA PHE A 263 68.33 106.84 -25.92
C PHE A 263 69.86 106.85 -25.85
N ASN A 264 70.50 106.42 -26.93
CA ASN A 264 71.95 106.47 -27.06
C ASN A 264 72.33 107.09 -28.41
N ILE A 265 73.29 108.02 -28.39
CA ILE A 265 73.91 108.58 -29.59
C ILE A 265 75.26 107.89 -29.76
N ASP A 266 75.46 107.23 -30.89
CA ASP A 266 76.75 106.60 -31.20
C ASP A 266 77.82 107.64 -31.62
N ALA A 267 79.06 107.18 -31.81
CA ALA A 267 80.17 108.06 -32.18
C ALA A 267 80.00 108.68 -33.59
N GLU A 268 79.15 108.07 -34.42
CA GLU A 268 78.78 108.52 -35.75
C GLU A 268 77.59 109.49 -35.76
N GLY A 269 76.98 109.77 -34.61
CA GLY A 269 75.87 110.71 -34.46
C GLY A 269 74.48 110.11 -34.73
N ASN A 270 74.33 108.79 -34.81
CA ASN A 270 73.04 108.15 -34.94
C ASN A 270 72.37 107.98 -33.58
N LEU A 271 71.09 108.36 -33.51
CA LEU A 271 70.25 108.14 -32.35
C LEU A 271 69.63 106.74 -32.41
N THR A 272 69.85 105.94 -31.36
CA THR A 272 69.23 104.62 -31.17
C THR A 272 68.31 104.63 -29.96
N PHE A 273 67.14 104.01 -30.12
CA PHE A 273 66.17 103.81 -29.04
C PHE A 273 66.18 102.35 -28.58
N ASN A 274 66.53 102.14 -27.32
CA ASN A 274 66.64 100.84 -26.66
C ASN A 274 65.57 100.73 -25.57
N PRO A 275 64.34 100.27 -25.91
CA PRO A 275 63.30 100.08 -24.91
C PRO A 275 63.72 98.99 -23.91
N LYS A 276 63.41 99.20 -22.63
CA LYS A 276 63.59 98.19 -21.57
C LYS A 276 62.44 97.18 -21.55
#